data_AF-A0A1B6KB40-F1
#
_entry.id   AF-A0A1B6KB40-F1
#
_cell.length_a   1.000
_cell.length_b   1.000
_cell.length_c   1.000
_cell.angle_alpha   90.00
_cell.angle_beta   90.00
_cell.angle_gamma   90.00
#
_symmetry.space_group_name_H-M   'P 1'
#
loop_
_entity.id
_entity.type
_entity.pdbx_description
1 polymer ?
#
loop_
_entity_poly.entity_id
_entity_poly.type
_entity_poly.pdbx_seq_one_letter_code
_entity_poly.pdbx_strand_id
1 'polypeptide(L)'
;ESCREAFPTLNILTVTALYIQELVMYVDGENLTRLEDIHYYNTRNSTMYQLPTHHLTQYEKKPTYMGRKLSNCLPTEIRTKKGKELKTALWKLLSQRAIYTLQEFYLDASNYQTNHEF
;
A
#
# COMPACT_ATOMS: atom_id res chain seq x y z
N GLU A 1 -5.25 7.35 28.87
CA GLU A 1 -5.92 7.50 27.57
C GLU A 1 -4.93 7.24 26.45
N SER A 2 -5.35 6.57 25.37
CA SER A 2 -4.49 6.30 24.22
C SER A 2 -4.52 7.50 23.28
N CYS A 3 -3.36 7.97 22.80
CA CYS A 3 -3.29 9.05 21.81
C CYS A 3 -3.90 8.67 20.44
N ARG A 4 -4.44 7.45 20.28
CA ARG A 4 -4.97 6.90 19.02
C ARG A 4 -5.97 7.82 18.32
N GLU A 5 -6.87 8.46 19.06
CA GLU A 5 -7.90 9.35 18.48
C GLU A 5 -7.34 10.72 18.07
N ALA A 6 -6.21 11.14 18.64
CA ALA A 6 -5.59 12.42 18.32
C ALA A 6 -4.95 12.41 16.93
N PHE A 7 -4.45 11.27 16.44
CA PHE A 7 -3.79 11.17 15.13
C PHE A 7 -4.75 11.52 13.97
N PRO A 8 -5.93 10.90 13.84
CA PRO A 8 -6.91 11.29 12.82
C PRO A 8 -7.40 12.73 12.99
N THR A 9 -7.66 13.15 14.23
CA THR A 9 -8.14 14.50 14.53
C THR A 9 -7.16 15.58 14.07
N LEU A 10 -5.86 15.32 14.24
CA LEU A 10 -4.78 16.24 13.85
C LEU A 10 -4.27 15.99 12.42
N ASN A 11 -4.82 15.00 11.69
CA ASN A 11 -4.32 14.53 10.40
C ASN A 11 -2.82 14.16 10.42
N ILE A 12 -2.36 13.55 11.51
CA ILE A 12 -0.97 13.10 11.68
C ILE A 12 -0.90 11.61 11.39
N LEU A 13 0.13 11.20 10.65
CA LEU A 13 0.42 9.79 10.43
C LEU A 13 1.13 9.19 11.65
N THR A 14 0.76 7.96 12.01
CA THR A 14 1.55 7.14 12.92
C THR A 14 2.89 6.76 12.28
N VAL A 15 3.84 6.28 13.09
CA VAL A 15 5.13 5.77 12.57
C VAL A 15 4.93 4.64 11.56
N THR A 16 3.96 3.75 11.81
CA THR A 16 3.64 2.64 10.89
C THR A 16 3.02 3.14 9.59
N ALA A 17 2.14 4.13 9.65
CA ALA A 17 1.58 4.75 8.45
C ALA A 17 2.65 5.49 7.63
N LEU A 18 3.59 6.18 8.29
CA LEU A 18 4.74 6.78 7.63
C LEU A 18 5.59 5.71 6.93
N TYR A 19 5.90 4.60 7.62
CA TYR A 19 6.62 3.48 7.03
C TYR A 19 5.93 2.90 5.79
N ILE A 20 4.60 2.72 5.84
CA ILE A 20 3.81 2.26 4.68
C ILE A 20 3.92 3.27 3.53
N GLN A 21 3.72 4.56 3.81
CA GLN A 21 3.80 5.59 2.79
C GLN A 21 5.18 5.65 2.13
N GLU A 22 6.26 5.64 2.91
CA GLU A 22 7.62 5.66 2.38
C GLU A 22 7.93 4.44 1.54
N LEU A 23 7.53 3.24 1.95
CA LEU A 23 7.75 2.03 1.15
C LEU A 23 6.96 2.02 -0.16
N VAL A 24 5.71 2.48 -0.14
CA VAL A 24 4.89 2.60 -1.36
C VAL A 24 5.49 3.63 -2.31
N MET A 25 5.91 4.78 -1.80
CA MET A 25 6.55 5.82 -2.61
C MET A 25 7.92 5.39 -3.14
N TYR A 26 8.66 4.60 -2.36
CA TYR A 26 9.91 4.01 -2.79
C TYR A 26 9.70 3.10 -4.00
N VAL A 27 8.78 2.14 -3.94
CA VAL A 27 8.53 1.25 -5.09
C VAL A 27 7.86 1.95 -6.27
N ASP A 28 7.14 3.05 -6.04
CA ASP A 28 6.56 3.87 -7.10
C ASP A 28 7.62 4.64 -7.90
N GLY A 29 8.73 5.04 -7.26
CA GLY A 29 9.87 5.67 -7.92
C GLY A 29 10.85 4.70 -8.58
N GLU A 30 10.69 3.39 -8.35
CA GLU A 30 11.55 2.34 -8.91
C GLU A 30 10.91 1.74 -10.18
N ASN A 31 11.73 1.39 -11.16
CA ASN A 31 11.29 0.70 -12.38
C ASN A 31 11.10 -0.80 -12.13
N LEU A 32 10.14 -1.16 -11.28
CA LEU A 32 9.83 -2.56 -10.93
C LEU A 32 8.77 -3.16 -11.86
N THR A 33 8.95 -4.44 -12.18
CA THR A 33 8.04 -5.21 -13.03
C THR A 33 6.62 -5.28 -12.45
N ARG A 34 5.66 -4.90 -13.28
CA ARG A 34 4.22 -5.01 -13.04
C ARG A 34 3.65 -6.22 -13.78
N LEU A 35 2.44 -6.65 -13.43
CA LEU A 35 1.79 -7.77 -14.11
C LEU A 35 1.46 -7.45 -15.58
N GLU A 36 1.27 -6.18 -15.93
CA GLU A 36 1.11 -5.74 -17.33
C GLU A 36 2.34 -6.00 -18.20
N ASP A 37 3.55 -6.00 -17.63
CA ASP A 37 4.79 -6.27 -18.36
C ASP A 37 4.91 -7.75 -18.76
N ILE A 38 4.13 -8.63 -18.12
CA ILE A 38 4.20 -10.09 -18.28
C ILE A 38 3.05 -10.60 -19.16
N HIS A 39 1.90 -9.93 -19.14
CA HIS A 39 0.70 -10.35 -19.84
C HIS A 39 0.21 -9.27 -20.81
N TYR A 40 0.12 -9.63 -22.09
CA TYR A 40 -0.31 -8.74 -23.19
C TYR A 40 -1.80 -8.31 -23.12
N TYR A 41 -2.56 -8.87 -22.18
CA TYR A 41 -3.99 -8.58 -22.00
C TYR A 41 -4.20 -7.78 -20.70
N ASN A 42 -4.86 -6.62 -20.82
CA ASN A 42 -5.22 -5.77 -19.68
C ASN A 42 -6.25 -6.48 -18.78
N THR A 43 -5.78 -7.09 -17.71
CA THR A 43 -6.64 -7.63 -16.64
C THR A 43 -6.76 -6.61 -15.51
N ARG A 44 -7.81 -6.68 -14.67
CA ARG A 44 -7.99 -5.77 -13.51
C ARG A 44 -6.77 -5.71 -12.56
N ASN A 45 -5.90 -6.72 -12.61
CA ASN A 45 -4.70 -6.83 -11.79
C ASN A 45 -3.43 -6.30 -12.50
N SER A 46 -3.53 -5.77 -13.71
CA SER A 46 -2.38 -5.32 -14.53
C SER A 46 -1.46 -4.34 -13.79
N THR A 47 -2.05 -3.48 -12.95
CA THR A 47 -1.34 -2.46 -12.16
C THR A 47 -0.65 -3.00 -10.90
N MET A 48 -0.87 -4.27 -10.55
CA MET A 48 -0.19 -4.90 -9.40
C MET A 48 1.27 -5.20 -9.74
N TYR A 49 2.13 -5.10 -8.74
CA TYR A 49 3.52 -5.53 -8.85
C TYR A 49 3.61 -7.06 -8.80
N GLN A 50 4.50 -7.61 -9.62
CA GLN A 50 4.88 -9.00 -9.47
C GLN A 50 5.67 -9.17 -8.16
N LEU A 51 5.16 -10.04 -7.28
CA LEU A 51 5.90 -10.48 -6.11
C LEU A 51 6.83 -11.62 -6.53
N PRO A 52 8.16 -11.47 -6.35
CA PRO A 52 9.11 -12.50 -6.76
C PRO A 52 8.92 -13.74 -5.88
N THR A 53 8.84 -14.91 -6.51
CA THR A 53 8.71 -16.21 -5.84
C THR A 53 10.05 -16.61 -5.22
N HIS A 54 10.44 -16.02 -4.09
CA HIS A 54 11.61 -16.49 -3.34
C HIS A 54 11.21 -16.94 -1.93
N HIS A 55 11.55 -18.20 -1.63
CA HIS A 55 11.19 -18.94 -0.42
C HIS A 55 12.05 -18.57 0.81
N LEU A 56 12.88 -17.53 0.72
CA LEU A 56 13.79 -17.10 1.77
C LEU A 56 13.23 -15.86 2.45
N THR A 57 12.91 -15.97 3.75
CA THR A 57 12.48 -14.87 4.64
C THR A 57 13.40 -13.64 4.62
N GLN A 58 14.65 -13.79 4.16
CA GLN A 58 15.57 -12.68 3.94
C GLN A 58 15.12 -11.72 2.82
N TYR A 59 14.44 -12.22 1.79
CA TYR A 59 13.90 -11.37 0.71
C TYR A 59 12.66 -10.60 1.17
N GLU A 60 11.90 -11.14 2.12
CA GLU A 60 10.73 -10.47 2.68
C GLU A 60 11.08 -9.20 3.45
N LYS A 61 12.31 -9.11 3.98
CA LYS A 61 12.84 -7.94 4.69
C LYS A 61 13.26 -6.81 3.77
N LYS A 62 13.32 -7.02 2.45
CA LYS A 62 13.73 -5.96 1.52
C LYS A 62 12.62 -4.92 1.37
N PRO A 63 12.94 -3.61 1.45
CA PRO A 63 11.99 -2.52 1.18
C PRO A 63 11.24 -2.70 -0.14
N THR A 64 11.92 -3.20 -1.19
CA THR A 64 11.30 -3.49 -2.49
C THR A 64 10.25 -4.59 -2.45
N TYR A 65 10.42 -5.64 -1.64
CA TYR A 65 9.40 -6.69 -1.51
C TYR A 65 8.21 -6.19 -0.70
N MET A 66 8.48 -5.61 0.47
CA MET A 66 7.43 -5.13 1.35
C MET A 66 6.63 -3.98 0.71
N GLY A 67 7.29 -3.04 0.04
CA GLY A 67 6.62 -1.97 -0.70
C GLY A 67 5.70 -2.49 -1.79
N ARG A 68 6.15 -3.47 -2.60
CA ARG A 68 5.28 -4.11 -3.62
C ARG A 68 4.07 -4.78 -2.99
N LYS A 69 4.26 -5.51 -1.88
CA LYS A 69 3.16 -6.17 -1.16
C LYS A 69 2.16 -5.15 -0.64
N LEU A 70 2.62 -4.08 0.00
CA LEU A 70 1.76 -3.01 0.53
C LEU A 70 1.01 -2.29 -0.59
N SER A 71 1.69 -1.97 -1.71
CA SER A 71 1.05 -1.36 -2.88
C SER A 71 -0.05 -2.23 -3.49
N ASN A 72 0.13 -3.55 -3.53
CA ASN A 72 -0.88 -4.46 -4.06
C ASN A 72 -2.13 -4.54 -3.17
N CYS A 73 -2.00 -4.29 -1.87
CA CYS A 73 -3.14 -4.20 -0.95
C CYS A 73 -3.94 -2.89 -1.08
N LEU A 74 -3.41 -1.88 -1.77
CA LEU A 74 -4.13 -0.61 -1.92
C LEU A 74 -5.39 -0.77 -2.78
N PRO A 75 -6.43 0.05 -2.52
CA PRO A 75 -7.55 0.20 -3.43
C PRO A 75 -7.12 0.50 -4.87
N THR A 76 -7.86 0.00 -5.86
CA THR A 76 -7.54 0.21 -7.27
C THR A 76 -7.49 1.69 -7.63
N GLU A 77 -8.34 2.52 -7.02
CA GLU A 77 -8.42 3.97 -7.25
C GLU A 77 -7.15 4.70 -6.81
N ILE A 78 -6.43 4.14 -5.84
CA ILE A 78 -5.17 4.69 -5.32
C ILE A 78 -3.99 4.04 -6.05
N ARG A 79 -4.02 2.72 -6.28
CA ARG A 79 -2.94 1.95 -6.90
C ARG A 79 -2.62 2.39 -8.33
N THR A 80 -3.61 2.90 -9.07
CA THR A 80 -3.43 3.45 -10.43
C THR A 80 -2.71 4.79 -10.45
N LYS A 81 -2.61 5.49 -9.33
CA LYS A 81 -1.94 6.79 -9.22
C LYS A 81 -0.42 6.62 -9.16
N LYS A 82 0.30 7.73 -9.40
CA LYS A 82 1.77 7.82 -9.41
C LYS A 82 2.24 9.10 -8.73
N GLY A 83 3.48 9.10 -8.26
CA GLY A 83 4.19 10.27 -7.75
C GLY A 83 3.39 11.05 -6.69
N LYS A 84 3.27 12.36 -6.90
CA LYS A 84 2.60 13.26 -5.94
C LYS A 84 1.12 12.92 -5.74
N GLU A 85 0.44 12.45 -6.78
CA GLU A 85 -0.98 12.11 -6.70
C GLU A 85 -1.19 10.86 -5.83
N LEU A 86 -0.36 9.84 -6.02
CA LEU A 86 -0.32 8.65 -5.17
C LEU A 86 0.00 9.03 -3.72
N LYS A 87 1.04 9.85 -3.51
CA LYS A 87 1.46 10.29 -2.18
C LYS A 87 0.32 10.96 -1.41
N THR A 88 -0.41 11.84 -2.08
CA THR A 88 -1.53 12.60 -1.49
C THR A 88 -2.72 11.70 -1.18
N ALA A 89 -3.11 10.84 -2.13
CA ALA A 89 -4.22 9.90 -1.93
C ALA A 89 -3.93 8.89 -0.82
N LEU A 90 -2.72 8.35 -0.78
CA LEU A 90 -2.28 7.41 0.25
C LEU A 90 -2.21 8.09 1.63
N TRP A 91 -1.66 9.30 1.71
CA TRP A 91 -1.65 10.07 2.96
C TRP A 91 -3.06 10.26 3.52
N LYS A 92 -4.02 10.65 2.66
CA LYS A 92 -5.41 10.86 3.06
C LYS A 92 -6.06 9.58 3.56
N LEU A 93 -5.79 8.44 2.92
CA LEU A 93 -6.29 7.15 3.38
C LEU A 93 -5.72 6.78 4.76
N LEU A 94 -4.42 6.95 4.95
CA LEU A 94 -3.72 6.52 6.16
C LEU A 94 -4.00 7.44 7.36
N SER A 95 -4.12 8.76 7.14
CA SER A 95 -4.35 9.74 8.21
C SER A 95 -5.72 9.57 8.87
N GLN A 96 -6.72 9.10 8.13
CA GLN A 96 -8.08 8.91 8.65
C GLN A 96 -8.24 7.70 9.58
N ARG A 97 -7.28 6.75 9.59
CA ARG A 97 -7.49 5.40 10.13
C ARG A 97 -6.60 5.03 11.33
N ALA A 98 -5.70 5.92 11.74
CA ALA A 98 -4.79 5.72 12.88
C ALA A 98 -4.11 4.32 12.89
N ILE A 99 -3.40 3.97 11.82
CA ILE A 99 -2.84 2.62 11.64
C ILE A 99 -1.57 2.44 12.49
N TYR A 100 -1.61 1.67 13.56
CA TYR A 100 -0.45 1.43 14.44
C TYR A 100 0.35 0.18 14.06
N THR A 101 -0.26 -0.78 13.36
CA THR A 101 0.43 -2.03 12.96
C THR A 101 0.17 -2.36 11.49
N LEU A 102 1.08 -3.14 10.88
CA LEU A 102 0.86 -3.65 9.52
C LEU A 102 -0.36 -4.57 9.45
N GLN A 103 -0.68 -5.28 10.53
CA GLN A 103 -1.87 -6.13 10.61
C GLN A 103 -3.15 -5.29 10.53
N GLU A 104 -3.21 -4.16 11.24
CA GLU A 104 -4.33 -3.21 11.15
C GLU A 104 -4.52 -2.71 9.70
N PHE A 105 -3.42 -2.42 8.99
CA PHE A 105 -3.48 -2.05 7.58
C PHE A 105 -4.03 -3.16 6.69
N TYR A 106 -3.59 -4.40 6.86
CA TYR A 106 -4.06 -5.51 6.03
C TYR A 106 -5.55 -5.82 6.26
N LEU A 107 -6.02 -5.74 7.51
CA LEU A 107 -7.43 -5.93 7.84
C LEU A 107 -8.30 -4.83 7.20
N ASP A 108 -7.85 -3.58 7.30
CA ASP A 108 -8.52 -2.43 6.71
C ASP A 108 -8.57 -2.50 5.17
N ALA A 109 -7.46 -2.91 4.53
CA ALA A 109 -7.40 -3.13 3.09
C ALA A 109 -8.37 -4.23 2.61
N SER A 110 -8.48 -5.33 3.36
CA SER A 110 -9.43 -6.42 3.07
C SER A 110 -10.88 -5.92 3.15
N ASN A 111 -11.22 -5.17 4.20
CA ASN A 111 -12.58 -4.63 4.38
C ASN A 111 -12.95 -3.64 3.27
N TYR A 112 -11.99 -2.88 2.75
CA TYR A 112 -12.24 -1.96 1.63
C TYR A 112 -12.63 -2.71 0.35
N GLN A 113 -12.00 -3.87 0.08
CA GLN A 113 -12.29 -4.68 -1.11
C GLN A 113 -13.69 -5.30 -1.04
N THR A 114 -14.13 -5.77 0.13
CA THR A 114 -15.47 -6.38 0.31
C THR A 114 -16.61 -5.37 0.18
N ASN A 115 -16.42 -4.11 0.56
CA ASN A 115 -17.47 -3.09 0.53
C ASN A 115 -17.73 -2.48 -0.86
N HIS A 116 -16.93 -2.82 -1.88
CA HIS A 116 -17.08 -2.32 -3.26
C HIS A 116 -17.61 -3.39 -4.24
N GLU A 117 -17.95 -4.59 -3.76
CA GLU A 117 -18.50 -5.70 -4.54
C GLU A 117 -20.03 -5.89 -4.39
N PHE A 118 -20.74 -4.95 -3.73
CA PHE A 118 -22.20 -4.95 -3.59
C PHE A 118 -22.84 -3.68 -4.13
#